data_AF-A0A822J6Y8-F1
#
_entry.id   AF-A0A822J6Y8-F1
#
_cell.length_a   1.000
_cell.length_b   1.000
_cell.length_c   1.000
_cell.angle_alpha   90.00
_cell.angle_beta   90.00
_cell.angle_gamma   90.00
#
_symmetry.space_group_name_H-M   'P 1'
#
loop_
_entity.id
_entity.type
_entity.pdbx_description
1 polymer ?
#
loop_
_entity_poly.entity_id
_entity_poly.type
_entity_poly.pdbx_seq_one_letter_code
_entity_poly.pdbx_strand_id
1 'polypeptide(L)'
;MNPIEENAVNILIYLTENNIKDVNGDRIKDLTGLKPDDINDALDYLESIGSVDILRSLDTAPYEFSSVTVNSRGRYLYHELKKEKNEIEIGKGKKLLPERPVNPVGSPYGFTEDDWKFVSLRREDRTSLNVVFGLQYKSEYYDTEQLVETIKKRFQKTIEFYNTKNSERKVTLQFEKLTAGYGEHLFNAIARSIIGSDIAVFEISDGNRNVMIELGVALTWGFRVLPLREKRSPNPPTDISGQTWIEYENSGEKIFDEEFYKKLEKMIEQAIAKKGKM
;
A
#
# COMPACT_ATOMS: atom_id res chain seq x y z
N MET A 1 -4.81 -33.68 6.60
CA MET A 1 -5.55 -32.57 5.97
C MET A 1 -6.34 -31.89 7.07
N ASN A 2 -6.51 -30.57 7.04
CA ASN A 2 -7.41 -29.92 7.98
C ASN A 2 -8.86 -30.38 7.66
N PRO A 3 -9.71 -30.76 8.64
CA PRO A 3 -11.10 -31.13 8.40
C PRO A 3 -11.87 -30.17 7.47
N ILE A 4 -11.60 -28.86 7.53
CA ILE A 4 -12.23 -27.86 6.66
C ILE A 4 -11.87 -28.08 5.18
N GLU A 5 -10.60 -28.39 4.89
CA GLU A 5 -10.13 -28.63 3.52
C GLU A 5 -10.71 -29.92 2.95
N GLU A 6 -10.82 -30.96 3.78
CA GLU A 6 -11.42 -32.23 3.36
C GLU A 6 -12.91 -32.07 3.04
N ASN A 7 -13.63 -31.33 3.88
CA ASN A 7 -15.03 -30.97 3.63
C ASN A 7 -15.19 -30.12 2.36
N ALA A 8 -14.30 -29.15 2.14
CA ALA A 8 -14.27 -28.33 0.94
C ALA A 8 -14.05 -29.16 -0.33
N VAL A 9 -13.10 -30.09 -0.32
CA VAL A 9 -12.89 -31.04 -1.44
C VAL A 9 -14.16 -31.85 -1.71
N ASN A 10 -14.78 -32.40 -0.66
CA ASN A 10 -15.98 -33.21 -0.80
C ASN A 10 -17.11 -32.42 -1.43
N ILE A 11 -17.40 -31.21 -0.92
CA ILE A 11 -18.42 -30.32 -1.48
C ILE A 11 -18.10 -30.01 -2.96
N LEU A 12 -16.87 -29.60 -3.29
CA LEU A 12 -16.49 -29.27 -4.67
C LEU A 12 -16.69 -30.44 -5.63
N ILE A 13 -16.31 -31.66 -5.22
CA ILE A 13 -16.52 -32.88 -6.00
C ILE A 13 -18.01 -33.11 -6.25
N TYR A 14 -18.83 -33.10 -5.19
CA TYR A 14 -20.26 -33.37 -5.30
C TYR A 14 -20.99 -32.36 -6.19
N LEU A 15 -20.69 -31.06 -6.04
CA LEU A 15 -21.33 -30.02 -6.84
C LEU A 15 -20.95 -30.12 -8.32
N THR A 16 -19.69 -30.47 -8.61
CA THR A 16 -19.19 -30.58 -9.98
C THR A 16 -19.70 -31.83 -10.68
N GLU A 17 -19.70 -32.99 -10.01
CA GLU A 17 -20.13 -34.28 -10.59
C GLU A 17 -21.63 -34.32 -10.89
N ASN A 18 -22.43 -33.69 -10.04
CA ASN A 18 -23.88 -33.61 -10.23
C ASN A 18 -24.31 -32.45 -11.15
N ASN A 19 -23.35 -31.68 -11.68
CA ASN A 19 -23.55 -30.51 -12.53
C ASN A 19 -24.59 -29.52 -11.94
N ILE A 20 -24.55 -29.34 -10.62
CA ILE A 20 -25.51 -28.49 -9.91
C ILE A 20 -25.05 -27.04 -10.09
N LYS A 21 -25.88 -26.24 -10.76
CA LYS A 21 -25.56 -24.83 -11.04
C LYS A 21 -25.84 -23.92 -9.86
N ASP A 22 -26.81 -24.25 -9.02
CA ASP A 22 -27.24 -23.42 -7.91
C ASP A 22 -27.74 -24.33 -6.79
N VAL A 23 -27.11 -24.27 -5.62
CA VAL A 23 -27.39 -25.18 -4.50
C VAL A 23 -27.52 -24.41 -3.19
N ASN A 24 -28.51 -24.75 -2.39
CA ASN A 24 -28.68 -24.19 -1.04
C ASN A 24 -28.03 -25.09 0.03
N GLY A 25 -27.93 -24.58 1.26
CA GLY A 25 -27.28 -25.31 2.36
C GLY A 25 -27.94 -26.64 2.69
N ASP A 26 -29.27 -26.72 2.68
CA ASP A 26 -29.99 -27.98 2.93
C ASP A 26 -29.66 -29.05 1.90
N ARG A 27 -29.55 -28.67 0.63
CA ARG A 27 -29.18 -29.62 -0.42
C ARG A 27 -27.72 -30.07 -0.29
N ILE A 28 -26.81 -29.19 0.12
CA ILE A 28 -25.42 -29.58 0.43
C ILE A 28 -25.40 -30.57 1.60
N LYS A 29 -26.17 -30.30 2.65
CA LYS A 29 -26.30 -31.18 3.83
C LYS A 29 -26.84 -32.56 3.43
N ASP A 30 -27.87 -32.62 2.60
CA ASP A 30 -28.41 -33.89 2.11
C ASP A 30 -27.39 -34.71 1.31
N LEU A 31 -26.52 -34.03 0.54
CA LEU A 31 -25.51 -34.67 -0.31
C LEU A 31 -24.26 -35.11 0.47
N THR A 32 -23.88 -34.36 1.50
CA THR A 32 -22.59 -34.54 2.18
C THR A 32 -22.71 -35.07 3.60
N GLY A 33 -23.88 -34.96 4.23
CA GLY A 33 -24.11 -35.30 5.64
C GLY A 33 -23.44 -34.34 6.64
N LEU A 34 -22.84 -33.24 6.17
CA LEU A 34 -22.13 -32.28 6.99
C LEU A 34 -23.08 -31.42 7.83
N LYS A 35 -22.60 -30.93 8.98
CA LYS A 35 -23.36 -29.99 9.81
C LYS A 35 -23.33 -28.60 9.15
N PRO A 36 -24.30 -27.71 9.47
CA PRO A 36 -24.32 -26.36 8.93
C PRO A 36 -23.00 -25.61 9.10
N ASP A 37 -22.38 -25.66 10.28
CA ASP A 37 -21.10 -24.99 10.55
C ASP A 37 -19.96 -25.53 9.66
N ASP A 38 -19.87 -26.86 9.52
CA ASP A 38 -18.88 -27.52 8.66
C ASP A 38 -19.07 -27.14 7.17
N ILE A 39 -20.32 -26.93 6.74
CA ILE A 39 -20.65 -26.48 5.39
C ILE A 39 -20.25 -25.02 5.19
N ASN A 40 -20.56 -24.14 6.15
CA ASN A 40 -20.18 -22.73 6.11
C ASN A 40 -18.64 -22.59 6.04
N ASP A 41 -17.90 -23.27 6.93
CA ASP A 41 -16.43 -23.23 6.96
C ASP A 41 -15.79 -23.72 5.65
N ALA A 42 -16.34 -24.80 5.08
CA ALA A 42 -15.86 -25.38 3.84
C ALA A 42 -16.14 -24.49 2.62
N LEU A 43 -17.30 -23.85 2.59
CA LEU A 43 -17.67 -22.91 1.52
C LEU A 43 -16.86 -21.61 1.61
N ASP A 44 -16.65 -21.07 2.80
CA ASP A 44 -15.75 -19.94 3.02
C ASP A 44 -14.32 -20.27 2.56
N TYR A 45 -13.85 -21.51 2.76
CA TYR A 45 -12.59 -21.97 2.18
C TYR A 45 -12.62 -21.90 0.65
N LEU A 46 -13.62 -22.51 0.01
CA LEU A 46 -13.72 -22.56 -1.45
C LEU A 46 -13.87 -21.16 -2.08
N GLU A 47 -14.60 -20.25 -1.43
CA GLU A 47 -14.74 -18.85 -1.84
C GLU A 47 -13.39 -18.13 -1.74
N SER A 48 -12.64 -18.34 -0.65
CA SER A 48 -11.33 -17.69 -0.45
C SER A 48 -10.29 -18.07 -1.52
N ILE A 49 -10.37 -19.29 -2.09
CA ILE A 49 -9.51 -19.72 -3.20
C ILE A 49 -10.16 -19.47 -4.57
N GLY A 50 -11.29 -18.77 -4.62
CA GLY A 50 -12.01 -18.38 -5.84
C GLY A 50 -12.62 -19.55 -6.62
N SER A 51 -12.93 -20.67 -5.96
CA SER A 51 -13.44 -21.88 -6.62
C SER A 51 -14.97 -21.94 -6.69
N VAL A 52 -15.66 -21.14 -5.90
CA VAL A 52 -17.12 -21.01 -5.92
C VAL A 52 -17.53 -19.55 -5.85
N ASP A 53 -18.71 -19.26 -6.38
CA ASP A 53 -19.40 -17.99 -6.20
C ASP A 53 -20.56 -18.21 -5.21
N ILE A 54 -20.61 -17.42 -4.14
CA ILE A 54 -21.60 -17.53 -3.07
C ILE A 54 -22.54 -16.34 -3.10
N LEU A 55 -23.84 -16.60 -3.18
CA LEU A 55 -24.87 -15.60 -2.97
C LEU A 55 -25.28 -15.60 -1.50
N ARG A 56 -25.16 -14.45 -0.82
CA ARG A 56 -25.52 -14.28 0.60
C ARG A 56 -26.81 -13.47 0.71
N SER A 57 -27.75 -13.92 1.55
CA SER A 57 -28.98 -13.21 1.87
C SER A 57 -29.30 -13.28 3.36
N LEU A 58 -30.06 -12.31 3.85
CA LEU A 58 -30.63 -12.37 5.19
C LEU A 58 -31.62 -13.56 5.31
N ASP A 59 -31.89 -14.00 6.53
CA ASP A 59 -32.82 -15.09 6.88
C ASP A 59 -32.48 -16.48 6.30
N THR A 60 -31.19 -16.80 6.16
CA THR A 60 -30.70 -18.10 5.65
C THR A 60 -30.23 -19.07 6.74
N ALA A 61 -30.43 -18.70 8.01
CA ALA A 61 -30.03 -19.52 9.16
C ALA A 61 -30.57 -20.96 9.03
N PRO A 62 -29.73 -22.00 9.29
CA PRO A 62 -28.42 -21.94 9.93
C PRO A 62 -27.23 -21.69 8.98
N TYR A 63 -27.46 -21.43 7.70
CA TYR A 63 -26.40 -21.21 6.72
C TYR A 63 -26.12 -19.72 6.54
N GLU A 64 -24.89 -19.37 6.15
CA GLU A 64 -24.48 -17.97 5.91
C GLU A 64 -24.64 -17.53 4.44
N PHE A 65 -25.33 -18.33 3.64
CA PHE A 65 -25.51 -18.16 2.21
C PHE A 65 -26.89 -18.64 1.77
N SER A 66 -27.43 -18.02 0.71
CA SER A 66 -28.64 -18.48 0.05
C SER A 66 -28.32 -19.57 -0.97
N SER A 67 -27.24 -19.38 -1.73
CA SER A 67 -26.87 -20.33 -2.76
C SER A 67 -25.39 -20.29 -3.18
N VAL A 68 -24.92 -21.38 -3.77
CA VAL A 68 -23.53 -21.58 -4.20
C VAL A 68 -23.48 -22.09 -5.63
N THR A 69 -22.54 -21.55 -6.42
CA THR A 69 -22.25 -21.99 -7.79
C THR A 69 -20.78 -22.33 -7.95
N VAL A 70 -20.45 -23.49 -8.54
CA VAL A 70 -19.06 -23.80 -8.92
C VAL A 70 -18.69 -23.09 -10.23
N ASN A 71 -17.75 -22.15 -10.14
CA ASN A 71 -17.27 -21.36 -11.26
C ASN A 71 -16.22 -22.12 -12.11
N SER A 72 -15.71 -21.49 -13.16
CA SER A 72 -14.72 -22.11 -14.07
C SER A 72 -13.44 -22.55 -13.35
N ARG A 73 -12.98 -21.80 -12.35
CA ARG A 73 -11.79 -22.11 -11.57
C ARG A 73 -12.02 -23.32 -10.66
N GLY A 74 -13.19 -23.41 -10.02
CA GLY A 74 -13.56 -24.59 -9.24
C GLY A 74 -13.64 -25.87 -10.08
N ARG A 75 -14.19 -25.79 -11.29
CA ARG A 75 -14.22 -26.95 -12.22
C ARG A 75 -12.83 -27.38 -12.65
N TYR A 76 -11.94 -26.43 -12.95
CA TYR A 76 -10.54 -26.72 -13.24
C TYR A 76 -9.88 -27.43 -12.07
N LEU A 77 -10.06 -26.91 -10.85
CA LEU A 77 -9.51 -27.50 -9.63
C LEU A 77 -10.04 -28.93 -9.39
N TYR A 78 -11.34 -29.18 -9.62
CA TYR A 78 -11.91 -30.53 -9.58
C TYR A 78 -11.19 -31.50 -10.54
N HIS A 79 -10.91 -31.08 -11.77
CA HIS A 79 -10.22 -31.94 -12.74
C HIS A 79 -8.78 -32.25 -12.35
N GLU A 80 -8.06 -31.27 -11.78
CA GLU A 80 -6.72 -31.48 -11.21
C GLU A 80 -6.78 -32.47 -10.04
N LEU A 81 -7.71 -32.28 -9.10
CA LEU A 81 -7.95 -33.19 -7.98
C LEU A 81 -8.27 -34.63 -8.41
N LYS A 82 -9.07 -34.78 -9.48
CA LYS A 82 -9.44 -36.08 -10.03
C LYS A 82 -8.25 -36.77 -10.71
N LYS A 83 -7.42 -36.00 -11.42
CA LYS A 83 -6.20 -36.48 -12.04
C LYS A 83 -5.20 -36.93 -10.98
N GLU A 84 -5.02 -36.14 -9.92
CA GLU A 84 -4.15 -36.46 -8.79
C GLU A 84 -4.67 -37.67 -8.00
N LYS A 85 -5.99 -37.81 -7.76
CA LYS A 85 -6.54 -39.02 -7.11
C LYS A 85 -6.22 -40.31 -7.88
N ASN A 86 -6.13 -40.26 -9.20
CA ASN A 86 -5.72 -41.41 -10.02
C ASN A 86 -4.20 -41.69 -9.94
N GLU A 87 -3.39 -40.71 -9.53
CA GLU A 87 -1.93 -40.83 -9.37
C GLU A 87 -1.51 -41.12 -7.91
N ILE A 88 -2.35 -40.77 -6.92
CA ILE A 88 -2.08 -40.84 -5.47
C ILE A 88 -2.29 -42.25 -4.85
N GLU A 89 -2.80 -43.24 -5.60
CA GLU A 89 -2.71 -44.66 -5.16
C GLU A 89 -1.24 -45.13 -4.98
N ILE A 90 -0.26 -44.35 -5.46
CA ILE A 90 1.17 -44.57 -5.21
C ILE A 90 1.64 -43.51 -4.19
N GLY A 91 1.64 -43.92 -2.92
CA GLY A 91 1.68 -43.06 -1.75
C GLY A 91 2.68 -41.90 -1.76
N LYS A 92 2.15 -40.69 -1.54
CA LYS A 92 2.78 -39.56 -0.86
C LYS A 92 1.69 -38.54 -0.51
N GLY A 93 1.58 -38.18 0.77
CA GLY A 93 0.62 -37.19 1.26
C GLY A 93 0.90 -35.79 0.73
N LYS A 94 0.39 -35.47 -0.46
CA LYS A 94 0.33 -34.11 -1.00
C LYS A 94 -0.96 -33.42 -0.58
N LYS A 95 -0.88 -32.10 -0.34
CA LYS A 95 -2.05 -31.23 -0.13
C LYS A 95 -2.87 -31.18 -1.42
N LEU A 96 -4.17 -31.47 -1.33
CA LEU A 96 -5.08 -31.55 -2.48
C LEU A 96 -5.58 -30.17 -2.93
N LEU A 97 -5.73 -29.22 -2.02
CA LEU A 97 -6.17 -27.86 -2.34
C LEU A 97 -4.98 -26.88 -2.33
N PRO A 98 -5.01 -25.84 -3.20
CA PRO A 98 -4.06 -24.74 -3.10
C PRO A 98 -4.22 -24.06 -1.75
N GLU A 99 -3.12 -23.58 -1.17
CA GLU A 99 -3.18 -22.83 0.09
C GLU A 99 -4.07 -21.60 -0.08
N ARG A 100 -4.88 -21.29 0.94
CA ARG A 100 -5.66 -20.05 0.96
C ARG A 100 -4.70 -18.91 0.61
N PRO A 101 -5.03 -18.04 -0.36
CA PRO A 101 -4.28 -16.80 -0.48
C PRO A 101 -4.35 -16.13 0.89
N VAL A 102 -3.19 -15.75 1.42
CA VAL A 102 -3.14 -14.97 2.66
C VAL A 102 -3.79 -13.64 2.33
N ASN A 103 -5.11 -13.53 2.51
CA ASN A 103 -5.80 -12.26 2.41
C ASN A 103 -5.15 -11.38 3.48
N PRO A 104 -4.42 -10.32 3.11
CA PRO A 104 -3.92 -9.41 4.12
C PRO A 104 -5.12 -8.89 4.89
N VAL A 105 -5.08 -8.98 6.21
CA VAL A 105 -6.06 -8.27 7.05
C VAL A 105 -5.77 -6.78 6.87
N GLY A 106 -6.36 -6.18 5.83
CA GLY A 106 -6.03 -4.85 5.33
C GLY A 106 -6.59 -4.59 3.93
N SER A 107 -6.56 -3.34 3.49
CA SER A 107 -7.05 -2.89 2.18
C SER A 107 -6.52 -3.80 1.05
N PRO A 108 -7.35 -4.20 0.06
CA PRO A 108 -6.89 -4.91 -1.14
C PRO A 108 -5.93 -4.06 -1.99
N TYR A 109 -5.82 -2.77 -1.66
CA TYR A 109 -4.87 -1.81 -2.21
C TYR A 109 -3.67 -1.66 -1.27
N GLY A 110 -3.13 -2.75 -0.72
CA GLY A 110 -1.86 -2.72 0.01
C GLY A 110 -0.68 -2.43 -0.91
N PHE A 111 0.49 -2.17 -0.31
CA PHE A 111 1.74 -2.16 -1.07
C PHE A 111 1.96 -3.51 -1.73
N THR A 112 2.19 -3.49 -3.04
CA THR A 112 2.53 -4.68 -3.82
C THR A 112 4.03 -4.96 -3.76
N GLU A 113 4.47 -6.13 -4.23
CA GLU A 113 5.90 -6.44 -4.38
C GLU A 113 6.63 -5.43 -5.29
N ASP A 114 5.95 -4.95 -6.34
CA ASP A 114 6.50 -3.95 -7.25
C ASP A 114 6.72 -2.60 -6.54
N ASP A 115 5.82 -2.22 -5.64
CA ASP A 115 5.99 -1.00 -4.84
C ASP A 115 7.19 -1.11 -3.91
N TRP A 116 7.38 -2.28 -3.29
CA TRP A 116 8.55 -2.55 -2.44
C TRP A 116 9.84 -2.58 -3.24
N LYS A 117 9.82 -3.17 -4.44
CA LYS A 117 10.97 -3.17 -5.34
C LYS A 117 11.35 -1.76 -5.77
N PHE A 118 10.37 -0.91 -6.11
CA PHE A 118 10.59 0.50 -6.41
C PHE A 118 11.24 1.25 -5.23
N VAL A 119 10.70 1.06 -4.03
CA VAL A 119 11.26 1.64 -2.80
C VAL A 119 12.70 1.18 -2.58
N SER A 120 12.98 -0.12 -2.71
CA SER A 120 14.33 -0.68 -2.53
C SER A 120 15.33 -0.03 -3.50
N LEU A 121 14.97 0.02 -4.78
CA LEU A 121 15.82 0.62 -5.83
C LEU A 121 16.17 2.09 -5.52
N ARG A 122 15.19 2.91 -5.10
CA ARG A 122 15.45 4.32 -4.75
C ARG A 122 16.34 4.47 -3.50
N ARG A 123 16.22 3.57 -2.52
CA ARG A 123 16.99 3.60 -1.28
C ARG A 123 18.42 3.09 -1.44
N GLU A 124 18.62 2.16 -2.37
CA GLU A 124 19.92 1.65 -2.78
C GLU A 124 20.66 2.63 -3.69
N ASP A 125 19.93 3.48 -4.45
CA ASP A 125 20.56 4.49 -5.30
C ASP A 125 21.30 5.56 -4.48
N ARG A 126 22.60 5.37 -4.45
CA ARG A 126 23.59 6.17 -3.73
C ARG A 126 24.02 7.44 -4.48
N THR A 127 23.57 7.63 -5.71
CA THR A 127 23.98 8.71 -6.61
C THR A 127 22.95 9.84 -6.70
N SER A 128 21.72 9.59 -6.26
CA SER A 128 20.65 10.59 -6.20
C SER A 128 20.26 10.92 -4.76
N LEU A 129 19.71 12.11 -4.54
CA LEU A 129 18.90 12.48 -3.39
C LEU A 129 17.47 12.69 -3.89
N ASN A 130 16.56 11.82 -3.49
CA ASN A 130 15.16 11.84 -3.88
C ASN A 130 14.36 12.69 -2.88
N VAL A 131 13.83 13.82 -3.34
CA VAL A 131 13.01 14.73 -2.55
C VAL A 131 11.62 14.79 -3.16
N VAL A 132 10.60 14.54 -2.34
CA VAL A 132 9.20 14.71 -2.75
C VAL A 132 8.59 15.94 -2.09
N PHE A 133 7.68 16.61 -2.79
CA PHE A 133 7.02 17.82 -2.29
C PHE A 133 5.49 17.68 -2.39
N GLY A 134 4.83 17.53 -1.23
CA GLY A 134 3.37 17.59 -1.09
C GLY A 134 2.89 19.00 -0.78
N LEU A 135 1.93 19.50 -1.56
CA LEU A 135 1.34 20.82 -1.42
C LEU A 135 -0.02 20.90 -2.11
N GLN A 136 -0.84 21.89 -1.76
CA GLN A 136 -2.08 22.16 -2.44
C GLN A 136 -1.81 22.73 -3.85
N TYR A 137 -2.57 22.27 -4.86
CA TYR A 137 -2.35 22.71 -6.24
C TYR A 137 -2.65 24.21 -6.46
N LYS A 138 -3.73 24.72 -5.86
CA LYS A 138 -4.10 26.14 -5.86
C LYS A 138 -4.25 26.61 -4.43
N SER A 139 -3.39 27.53 -3.99
CA SER A 139 -3.42 28.06 -2.62
C SER A 139 -3.84 29.53 -2.62
N GLU A 140 -4.41 29.97 -1.49
CA GLU A 140 -4.62 31.39 -1.21
C GLU A 140 -3.39 32.04 -0.55
N TYR A 141 -2.43 31.24 -0.08
CA TYR A 141 -1.29 31.70 0.73
C TYR A 141 0.01 31.81 -0.08
N TYR A 142 0.15 31.06 -1.18
CA TYR A 142 1.37 31.03 -1.98
C TYR A 142 1.09 30.76 -3.46
N ASP A 143 2.05 31.15 -4.29
CA ASP A 143 2.12 30.69 -5.68
C ASP A 143 2.83 29.33 -5.73
N THR A 144 2.11 28.32 -6.20
CA THR A 144 2.53 26.92 -6.20
C THR A 144 3.84 26.70 -6.98
N GLU A 145 3.97 27.28 -8.17
CA GLU A 145 5.13 27.06 -9.04
C GLU A 145 6.35 27.83 -8.52
N GLN A 146 6.15 29.06 -8.06
CA GLN A 146 7.19 29.88 -7.44
C GLN A 146 7.72 29.21 -6.16
N LEU A 147 6.84 28.66 -5.32
CA LEU A 147 7.25 27.98 -4.10
C LEU A 147 8.07 26.72 -4.40
N VAL A 148 7.58 25.87 -5.31
CA VAL A 148 8.29 24.65 -5.73
C VAL A 148 9.68 25.00 -6.25
N GLU A 149 9.78 25.98 -7.15
CA GLU A 149 11.05 26.39 -7.74
C GLU A 149 12.00 27.00 -6.69
N THR A 150 11.47 27.79 -5.77
CA THR A 150 12.27 28.42 -4.70
C THR A 150 12.85 27.37 -3.75
N ILE A 151 12.03 26.42 -3.30
CA ILE A 151 12.49 25.33 -2.43
C ILE A 151 13.48 24.43 -3.18
N LYS A 152 13.18 24.06 -4.44
CA LYS A 152 14.08 23.28 -5.28
C LYS A 152 15.46 23.94 -5.43
N LYS A 153 15.51 25.24 -5.72
CA LYS A 153 16.77 26.01 -5.80
C LYS A 153 17.58 25.96 -4.50
N ARG A 154 16.91 26.03 -3.34
CA ARG A 154 17.58 25.91 -2.03
C ARG A 154 18.19 24.53 -1.83
N PHE A 155 17.48 23.47 -2.21
CA PHE A 155 18.02 22.10 -2.20
C PHE A 155 19.21 21.95 -3.16
N GLN A 156 19.09 22.45 -4.39
CA GLN A 156 20.16 22.40 -5.39
C GLN A 156 21.44 23.07 -4.87
N LYS A 157 21.33 24.30 -4.38
CA LYS A 157 22.47 25.04 -3.80
C LYS A 157 23.12 24.28 -2.63
N THR A 158 22.30 23.63 -1.79
CA THR A 158 22.82 22.87 -0.64
C THR A 158 23.52 21.58 -1.08
N ILE A 159 23.02 20.91 -2.13
CA ILE A 159 23.67 19.74 -2.72
C ILE A 159 24.98 20.11 -3.42
N GLU A 160 25.01 21.23 -4.13
CA GLU A 160 26.25 21.76 -4.73
C GLU A 160 27.31 21.98 -3.64
N PHE A 161 26.92 22.61 -2.52
CA PHE A 161 27.80 22.78 -1.37
C PHE A 161 28.25 21.43 -0.79
N TYR A 162 27.34 20.48 -0.56
CA TYR A 162 27.68 19.13 -0.12
C TYR A 162 28.70 18.44 -1.06
N ASN A 163 28.49 18.54 -2.37
CA ASN A 163 29.35 17.93 -3.39
C ASN A 163 30.74 18.57 -3.47
N THR A 164 30.86 19.87 -3.17
CA THR A 164 32.18 20.53 -3.06
C THR A 164 32.99 20.03 -1.87
N LYS A 165 32.33 19.68 -0.76
CA LYS A 165 32.96 19.07 0.42
C LYS A 165 33.29 17.58 0.23
N ASN A 166 32.53 16.89 -0.62
CA ASN A 166 32.60 15.43 -0.80
C ASN A 166 32.94 15.07 -2.25
N SER A 167 34.20 15.29 -2.65
CA SER A 167 34.65 15.10 -4.04
C SER A 167 34.58 13.66 -4.54
N GLU A 168 34.71 12.67 -3.65
CA GLU A 168 34.72 11.25 -3.99
C GLU A 168 33.36 10.73 -4.46
N ARG A 169 32.27 11.36 -4.03
CA ARG A 169 30.91 10.91 -4.34
C ARG A 169 29.96 12.08 -4.51
N LYS A 170 29.69 12.40 -5.77
CA LYS A 170 28.72 13.41 -6.15
C LYS A 170 27.31 12.83 -6.09
N VAL A 171 26.38 13.63 -5.58
CA VAL A 171 24.95 13.32 -5.51
C VAL A 171 24.18 14.30 -6.39
N THR A 172 23.21 13.79 -7.14
CA THR A 172 22.29 14.60 -7.96
C THR A 172 20.95 14.78 -7.24
N LEU A 173 20.27 15.90 -7.46
CA LEU A 173 18.94 16.13 -6.91
C LEU A 173 17.87 15.56 -7.84
N GLN A 174 17.01 14.69 -7.31
CA GLN A 174 15.73 14.33 -7.91
C GLN A 174 14.63 15.00 -7.08
N PHE A 175 13.96 16.00 -7.63
CA PHE A 175 12.95 16.79 -6.91
C PHE A 175 11.60 16.67 -7.62
N GLU A 176 10.65 16.00 -6.97
CA GLU A 176 9.37 15.63 -7.55
C GLU A 176 8.22 16.23 -6.73
N LYS A 177 7.25 16.84 -7.40
CA LYS A 177 5.98 17.20 -6.76
C LYS A 177 5.14 15.94 -6.61
N LEU A 178 4.51 15.75 -5.46
CA LEU A 178 3.49 14.70 -5.31
C LEU A 178 2.28 15.09 -6.15
N THR A 179 2.05 14.31 -7.21
CA THR A 179 0.91 14.48 -8.11
C THR A 179 0.22 13.15 -8.34
N ALA A 180 -1.09 13.22 -8.55
CA ALA A 180 -1.89 12.10 -8.99
C ALA A 180 -1.66 11.83 -10.48
N GLY A 181 -1.13 10.68 -10.86
CA GLY A 181 -1.30 10.16 -12.21
C GLY A 181 -2.77 9.78 -12.46
N TYR A 182 -3.27 9.96 -13.67
CA TYR A 182 -4.60 9.45 -14.05
C TYR A 182 -4.59 7.92 -14.06
N GLY A 183 -5.48 7.29 -13.30
CA GLY A 183 -5.76 5.84 -13.37
C GLY A 183 -4.99 4.93 -12.40
N GLU A 184 -4.08 5.45 -11.58
CA GLU A 184 -3.43 4.68 -10.50
C GLU A 184 -4.24 4.76 -9.19
N HIS A 185 -4.07 3.78 -8.29
CA HIS A 185 -4.51 3.91 -6.90
C HIS A 185 -3.73 5.04 -6.23
N LEU A 186 -4.29 6.24 -6.31
CA LEU A 186 -3.65 7.51 -5.97
C LEU A 186 -2.86 7.46 -4.65
N PHE A 187 -3.46 6.85 -3.64
CA PHE A 187 -2.85 6.76 -2.32
C PHE A 187 -1.59 5.90 -2.29
N ASN A 188 -1.56 4.76 -2.98
CA ASN A 188 -0.39 3.86 -3.00
C ASN A 188 0.77 4.48 -3.75
N ALA A 189 0.50 5.14 -4.89
CA ALA A 189 1.53 5.82 -5.66
C ALA A 189 2.19 6.95 -4.85
N ILE A 190 1.37 7.75 -4.14
CA ILE A 190 1.88 8.80 -3.26
C ILE A 190 2.65 8.21 -2.08
N ALA A 191 2.09 7.22 -1.38
CA ALA A 191 2.76 6.57 -0.26
C ALA A 191 4.08 5.92 -0.70
N ARG A 192 4.13 5.28 -1.87
CA ARG A 192 5.36 4.73 -2.48
C ARG A 192 6.38 5.81 -2.76
N SER A 193 5.93 6.96 -3.27
CA SER A 193 6.82 8.09 -3.57
C SER A 193 7.42 8.68 -2.30
N ILE A 194 6.61 8.83 -1.24
CA ILE A 194 7.05 9.26 0.09
C ILE A 194 8.03 8.24 0.68
N ILE A 195 7.67 6.96 0.69
CA ILE A 195 8.47 5.89 1.30
C ILE A 195 9.78 5.65 0.52
N GLY A 196 9.76 5.85 -0.79
CA GLY A 196 10.94 5.79 -1.66
C GLY A 196 11.80 7.05 -1.64
N SER A 197 11.34 8.14 -1.00
CA SER A 197 12.09 9.39 -0.91
C SER A 197 13.10 9.40 0.24
N ASP A 198 14.09 10.27 0.13
CA ASP A 198 15.08 10.54 1.18
C ASP A 198 14.61 11.61 2.15
N ILE A 199 13.90 12.61 1.61
CA ILE A 199 13.32 13.75 2.32
C ILE A 199 11.94 14.02 1.71
N ALA A 200 10.95 14.20 2.56
CA ALA A 200 9.61 14.64 2.17
C ALA A 200 9.39 16.08 2.65
N VAL A 201 9.04 16.97 1.74
CA VAL A 201 8.68 18.36 2.02
C VAL A 201 7.16 18.47 1.99
N PHE A 202 6.56 19.13 2.97
CA PHE A 202 5.11 19.35 2.99
C PHE A 202 4.79 20.82 3.26
N GLU A 203 4.03 21.45 2.37
CA GLU A 203 3.45 22.77 2.57
C GLU A 203 2.04 22.61 3.14
N ILE A 204 1.79 23.17 4.32
CA ILE A 204 0.53 22.93 5.07
C ILE A 204 -0.37 24.16 5.25
N SER A 205 -0.05 25.29 4.63
CA SER A 205 -0.73 26.57 4.89
C SER A 205 -2.24 26.50 4.69
N ASP A 206 -2.70 25.77 3.67
CA ASP A 206 -4.12 25.63 3.35
C ASP A 206 -4.87 24.65 4.28
N GLY A 207 -4.18 23.91 5.15
CA GLY A 207 -4.81 22.86 5.95
C GLY A 207 -5.41 21.73 5.08
N ASN A 208 -4.85 21.50 3.90
CA ASN A 208 -5.36 20.53 2.94
C ASN A 208 -5.33 19.11 3.53
N ARG A 209 -6.49 18.44 3.57
CA ARG A 209 -6.62 17.10 4.16
C ARG A 209 -5.75 16.05 3.48
N ASN A 210 -5.57 16.13 2.16
CA ASN A 210 -4.72 15.18 1.44
C ASN A 210 -3.27 15.36 1.85
N VAL A 211 -2.77 16.60 1.90
CA VAL A 211 -1.41 16.88 2.35
C VAL A 211 -1.21 16.45 3.81
N MET A 212 -2.22 16.60 4.67
CA MET A 212 -2.16 16.12 6.06
C MET A 212 -2.07 14.59 6.15
N ILE A 213 -2.80 13.88 5.30
CA ILE A 213 -2.72 12.41 5.19
C ILE A 213 -1.31 12.00 4.73
N GLU A 214 -0.77 12.67 3.71
CA GLU A 214 0.59 12.42 3.19
C GLU A 214 1.66 12.67 4.26
N LEU A 215 1.55 13.78 4.99
CA LEU A 215 2.39 14.09 6.14
C LEU A 215 2.30 12.99 7.20
N GLY A 216 1.09 12.52 7.51
CA GLY A 216 0.86 11.41 8.44
C GLY A 216 1.58 10.11 8.02
N VAL A 217 1.53 9.78 6.72
CA VAL A 217 2.29 8.65 6.16
C VAL A 217 3.79 8.85 6.39
N ALA A 218 4.33 10.01 6.02
CA ALA A 218 5.76 10.27 6.17
C ALA A 218 6.24 10.17 7.64
N LEU A 219 5.47 10.75 8.56
CA LEU A 219 5.77 10.72 10.00
C LEU A 219 5.70 9.31 10.58
N THR A 220 4.67 8.53 10.25
CA THR A 220 4.45 7.17 10.77
C THR A 220 5.60 6.24 10.41
N TRP A 221 6.16 6.39 9.22
CA TRP A 221 7.28 5.57 8.75
C TRP A 221 8.67 6.13 9.14
N GLY A 222 8.71 7.20 9.96
CA GLY A 222 9.95 7.79 10.46
C GLY A 222 10.81 8.42 9.35
N PHE A 223 10.18 8.95 8.30
CA PHE A 223 10.90 9.67 7.25
C PHE A 223 11.35 11.05 7.73
N ARG A 224 12.36 11.59 7.04
CA ARG A 224 12.81 12.96 7.27
C ARG A 224 11.82 13.90 6.61
N VAL A 225 11.09 14.62 7.44
CA VAL A 225 10.10 15.57 6.99
C VAL A 225 10.65 16.99 7.15
N LEU A 226 10.50 17.80 6.10
CA LEU A 226 10.70 19.24 6.13
C LEU A 226 9.34 19.93 6.01
N PRO A 227 8.69 20.24 7.13
CA PRO A 227 7.39 20.87 7.10
C PRO A 227 7.53 22.38 6.90
N LEU A 228 6.81 22.92 5.92
CA LEU A 228 6.78 24.33 5.53
C LEU A 228 5.41 24.93 5.83
N ARG A 229 5.41 26.21 6.20
CA ARG A 229 4.19 26.96 6.45
C ARG A 229 4.38 28.44 6.12
N GLU A 230 3.42 29.04 5.43
CA GLU A 230 3.35 30.47 5.22
C GLU A 230 2.93 31.16 6.52
N LYS A 231 3.63 32.22 6.89
CA LYS A 231 3.53 32.85 8.21
C LYS A 231 2.14 33.39 8.57
N ARG A 232 1.34 33.80 7.59
CA ARG A 232 -0.03 34.30 7.75
C ARG A 232 -1.08 33.19 7.65
N SER A 233 -0.67 31.95 7.44
CA SER A 233 -1.58 30.82 7.39
C SER A 233 -2.19 30.51 8.76
N PRO A 234 -3.38 29.87 8.80
CA PRO A 234 -3.94 29.30 10.01
C PRO A 234 -2.95 28.37 10.72
N ASN A 235 -3.12 28.23 12.04
CA ASN A 235 -2.33 27.28 12.81
C ASN A 235 -2.65 25.84 12.38
N PRO A 236 -1.65 24.94 12.37
CA PRO A 236 -1.88 23.54 12.09
C PRO A 236 -2.80 22.90 13.14
N PRO A 237 -3.43 21.75 12.83
CA PRO A 237 -4.17 20.95 13.79
C PRO A 237 -3.35 20.64 15.04
N THR A 238 -4.02 20.55 16.19
CA THR A 238 -3.37 20.33 17.50
C THR A 238 -2.51 19.08 17.53
N ASP A 239 -2.92 18.01 16.85
CA ASP A 239 -2.21 16.72 16.82
C ASP A 239 -0.80 16.81 16.20
N ILE A 240 -0.56 17.79 15.32
CA ILE A 240 0.74 18.00 14.67
C ILE A 240 1.37 19.35 15.04
N SER A 241 0.71 20.13 15.90
CA SER A 241 1.20 21.46 16.32
C SER A 241 2.56 21.43 17.01
N GLY A 242 2.93 20.29 17.63
CA GLY A 242 4.23 20.07 18.27
C GLY A 242 5.39 19.84 17.28
N GLN A 243 5.13 19.73 15.98
CA GLN A 243 6.19 19.66 14.98
C GLN A 243 6.91 21.02 14.86
N THR A 244 8.19 21.00 14.50
CA THR A 244 8.95 22.22 14.20
C THR A 244 8.69 22.61 12.75
N TRP A 245 8.13 23.79 12.52
CA TRP A 245 7.76 24.31 11.20
C TRP A 245 8.80 25.29 10.69
N ILE A 246 9.12 25.24 9.39
CA ILE A 246 9.86 26.29 8.73
C ILE A 246 8.87 27.31 8.19
N GLU A 247 8.79 28.45 8.87
CA GLU A 247 7.94 29.56 8.45
C GLU A 247 8.56 30.33 7.29
N TYR A 248 7.72 30.75 6.35
CA TYR A 248 8.14 31.56 5.21
C TYR A 248 7.13 32.66 4.85
N GLU A 249 7.57 33.61 4.02
CA GLU A 249 6.75 34.63 3.36
C GLU A 249 7.05 34.61 1.84
N ASN A 250 6.12 35.12 1.03
CA ASN A 250 6.27 35.32 -0.42
C ASN A 250 6.72 34.04 -1.15
N SER A 251 5.94 32.96 -1.05
CA SER A 251 6.22 31.70 -1.77
C SER A 251 7.64 31.17 -1.52
N GLY A 252 8.14 31.29 -0.28
CA GLY A 252 9.43 30.74 0.14
C GLY A 252 10.64 31.63 -0.16
N GLU A 253 10.45 32.82 -0.72
CA GLU A 253 11.55 33.77 -0.96
C GLU A 253 12.23 34.18 0.34
N LYS A 254 11.44 34.36 1.40
CA LYS A 254 11.92 34.70 2.73
C LYS A 254 11.60 33.56 3.71
N ILE A 255 12.64 32.96 4.27
CA ILE A 255 12.54 31.92 5.31
C ILE A 255 12.85 32.55 6.67
N PHE A 256 12.00 32.31 7.67
CA PHE A 256 12.14 32.82 9.04
C PHE A 256 12.93 31.86 9.95
N ASP A 257 14.02 31.31 9.43
CA ASP A 257 14.94 30.46 10.18
C ASP A 257 16.37 30.79 9.75
N GLU A 258 17.09 31.50 10.63
CA GLU A 258 18.47 31.92 10.37
C GLU A 258 19.41 30.72 10.17
N GLU A 259 19.07 29.57 10.75
CA GLU A 259 19.83 28.32 10.61
C GLU A 259 19.29 27.42 9.50
N PHE A 260 18.35 27.88 8.67
CA PHE A 260 17.69 27.06 7.65
C PHE A 260 18.69 26.26 6.78
N TYR A 261 19.70 26.93 6.22
CA TYR A 261 20.68 26.27 5.36
C TYR A 261 21.52 25.23 6.09
N LYS A 262 21.90 25.51 7.35
CA LYS A 262 22.67 24.57 8.19
C LYS A 262 21.83 23.35 8.56
N LYS A 263 20.54 23.54 8.87
CA LYS A 263 19.59 22.45 9.13
C LYS A 263 19.34 21.62 7.86
N LEU A 264 19.16 22.27 6.72
CA LEU A 264 18.97 21.61 5.43
C LEU A 264 20.21 20.80 5.02
N GLU A 265 21.41 21.35 5.19
CA GLU A 265 22.67 20.65 4.95
C GLU A 265 22.76 19.39 5.82
N LYS A 266 22.57 19.52 7.14
CA LYS A 266 22.59 18.39 8.06
C LYS A 266 21.54 17.32 7.69
N MET A 267 20.35 17.75 7.26
CA MET A 267 19.29 16.84 6.82
C MET A 267 19.72 16.05 5.58
N ILE A 268 20.35 16.71 4.59
CA ILE A 268 20.88 16.10 3.37
C ILE A 268 22.03 15.14 3.69
N GLU A 269 22.99 15.54 4.53
CA GLU A 269 24.11 14.68 4.95
C GLU A 269 23.60 13.40 5.61
N GLN A 270 22.66 13.53 6.55
CA GLN A 270 22.06 12.39 7.23
C GLN A 270 21.26 11.49 6.26
N ALA A 271 20.58 12.09 5.29
CA ALA A 271 19.84 11.37 4.27
C ALA A 271 20.78 10.50 3.43
N ILE A 272 21.85 11.09 2.89
CA ILE A 272 22.85 10.41 2.09
C ILE A 272 23.59 9.33 2.90
N ALA A 273 23.96 9.61 4.15
CA ALA A 273 24.68 8.68 5.01
C ALA A 273 23.87 7.43 5.40
N LYS A 274 22.54 7.50 5.38
CA LYS A 274 21.64 6.37 5.68
C LYS A 274 21.50 5.42 4.47
N LYS A 275 21.83 5.85 3.26
CA LYS A 275 21.66 5.04 2.04
C LYS A 275 22.55 3.78 2.03
N GLY A 276 21.92 2.62 1.87
CA GLY A 276 22.56 1.30 1.86
C GLY A 276 23.15 0.85 3.21
N LYS A 277 22.60 1.34 4.33
CA LYS A 277 22.83 0.79 5.68
C LYS A 277 21.61 0.01 6.20
N MET A 278 20.65 -0.28 5.33
CA MET A 278 19.47 -1.10 5.60
C MET A 278 19.53 -2.38 4.77
#